data_AF-A0A756I4L5-F1
#
_entry.id   AF-A0A756I4L5-F1
#
_cell.length_a   1.000
_cell.length_b   1.000
_cell.length_c   1.000
_cell.angle_alpha   90.00
_cell.angle_beta   90.00
_cell.angle_gamma   90.00
#
_symmetry.space_group_name_H-M   'P 1'
#
loop_
_entity.id
_entity.type
_entity.pdbx_description
1 polymer ?
#
loop_
_entity_poly.entity_id
_entity_poly.type
_entity_poly.pdbx_seq_one_letter_code
_entity_poly.pdbx_strand_id
1 'polypeptide(L)' 'MKIEKFFYAEKFTIGFGISSELWHIERKNGGKAISFFHFGYTPDLNPQQKFKASLIMLTVLWFTIRLGVIDW' A
#
# COMPACT_ATOMS: atom_id res chain seq x y z
N MET A 1 -7.57 -7.25 -10.05
CA MET A 1 -6.26 -7.90 -9.80
C MET A 1 -5.32 -6.90 -9.13
N LYS A 2 -4.61 -7.32 -8.08
CA LYS A 2 -3.56 -6.53 -7.44
C LYS A 2 -2.28 -7.36 -7.47
N ILE A 3 -1.21 -6.80 -8.01
CA ILE A 3 0.12 -7.41 -7.98
C ILE A 3 0.97 -6.58 -7.05
N GLU A 4 1.58 -7.21 -6.07
CA GLU A 4 2.45 -6.56 -5.10
C GLU A 4 3.76 -7.33 -4.98
N LYS A 5 4.86 -6.58 -4.94
CA LYS A 5 6.20 -7.13 -4.75
C LYS A 5 6.94 -6.29 -3.72
N PHE A 6 7.54 -6.96 -2.76
CA PHE A 6 8.29 -6.33 -1.70
C PHE A 6 9.73 -6.82 -1.71
N PHE A 7 10.62 -5.92 -1.33
CA PHE A 7 12.03 -6.17 -1.09
C PHE A 7 12.36 -5.73 0.33
N TYR A 8 13.24 -6.49 0.97
CA TYR A 8 13.59 -6.30 2.38
C TYR A 8 15.11 -6.23 2.50
N ALA A 9 15.59 -5.27 3.27
CA ALA A 9 17.00 -5.11 3.60
C ALA A 9 17.10 -4.75 5.09
N GLU A 10 17.49 -5.72 5.91
CA GLU A 10 17.52 -5.61 7.37
C GLU A 10 16.18 -5.15 7.97
N LYS A 11 16.11 -3.89 8.42
CA LYS A 11 14.89 -3.27 8.97
C LYS A 11 14.12 -2.46 7.93
N PHE A 12 14.63 -2.27 6.72
CA PHE A 12 13.97 -1.47 5.70
C PHE A 12 13.18 -2.35 4.74
N THR A 13 12.04 -1.84 4.30
CA THR A 13 11.22 -2.48 3.26
C THR A 13 10.80 -1.48 2.19
N ILE A 14 10.83 -1.94 0.95
CA ILE A 14 10.29 -1.23 -0.20
C ILE A 14 9.30 -2.15 -0.93
N GLY A 15 8.12 -1.63 -1.22
CA GLY A 15 7.05 -2.33 -1.90
C GLY A 15 6.59 -1.60 -3.15
N PHE A 16 6.30 -2.36 -4.20
CA PHE A 16 5.71 -1.86 -5.43
C PHE A 16 4.41 -2.62 -5.70
N GLY A 17 3.35 -1.87 -6.01
CA GLY A 17 2.04 -2.41 -6.29
C GLY A 17 1.47 -1.85 -7.59
N ILE A 18 0.78 -2.69 -8.35
CA ILE A 18 -0.12 -2.26 -9.43
C ILE A 18 -1.51 -2.84 -9.19
N SER A 19 -2.54 -2.01 -9.35
CA SER A 19 -3.93 -2.43 -9.26
C SER A 19 -4.63 -2.26 -10.60
N SER A 20 -5.58 -3.15 -10.92
CA SER A 20 -6.49 -2.94 -12.06
C SER A 20 -7.60 -1.92 -11.75
N GLU A 21 -7.77 -1.54 -10.49
CA GLU A 21 -8.82 -0.62 -10.04
C GLU A 21 -8.19 0.62 -9.41
N LEU A 22 -8.74 1.78 -9.72
CA LEU A 22 -8.35 3.01 -9.05
C LEU A 22 -8.79 2.98 -7.59
N TRP A 23 -7.95 3.57 -6.75
CA TRP A 23 -8.27 3.70 -5.34
C TRP A 23 -9.50 4.57 -5.17
N HIS A 24 -10.45 4.13 -4.35
CA HIS A 24 -11.67 4.87 -4.10
C HIS A 24 -12.16 4.65 -2.68
N ILE A 25 -12.88 5.65 -2.17
CA ILE A 25 -13.68 5.52 -0.95
C ILE A 25 -15.15 5.45 -1.32
N GLU A 26 -15.87 4.56 -0.66
CA GLU A 26 -17.32 4.49 -0.78
C GLU A 26 -17.95 5.59 0.08
N ARG A 27 -18.85 6.36 -0.53
CA ARG A 27 -19.62 7.41 0.14
C ARG A 27 -20.89 6.80 0.74
N LYS A 28 -21.43 7.42 1.78
CA LYS A 28 -22.66 6.97 2.47
C LYS A 28 -23.88 6.74 1.55
N ASN A 29 -23.91 7.37 0.37
CA ASN A 29 -24.96 7.24 -0.63
C ASN A 29 -24.66 6.20 -1.73
N GLY A 30 -23.65 5.35 -1.56
CA GLY A 30 -23.25 4.34 -2.54
C GLY A 30 -22.40 4.85 -3.71
N GLY A 31 -22.12 6.16 -3.78
CA GLY A 31 -21.19 6.72 -4.76
C GLY A 31 -19.73 6.40 -4.43
N LYS A 32 -18.86 6.38 -5.45
CA LYS A 32 -17.40 6.21 -5.26
C LYS A 32 -16.68 7.53 -5.48
N ALA A 33 -15.83 7.93 -4.55
CA ALA A 33 -14.89 9.02 -4.77
C ALA A 33 -13.53 8.42 -5.15
N ILE A 34 -13.14 8.60 -6.41
CA ILE A 34 -11.92 8.05 -6.97
C ILE A 34 -10.75 8.99 -6.65
N SER A 35 -9.66 8.42 -6.13
CA SER A 35 -8.42 9.13 -5.83
C SER A 35 -7.37 8.83 -6.90
N PHE A 36 -6.94 9.87 -7.61
CA PHE A 36 -5.84 9.76 -8.59
C PHE A 36 -4.46 9.90 -7.95
N PHE A 37 -4.41 10.56 -6.79
CA PHE A 37 -3.22 10.71 -5.96
C PHE A 37 -3.61 10.43 -4.51
N HIS A 38 -2.83 9.61 -3.82
CA HIS A 38 -3.05 9.28 -2.41
C HIS A 38 -1.71 9.10 -1.71
N PHE A 39 -1.58 9.74 -0.55
CA PHE A 39 -0.48 9.53 0.38
C PHE A 39 -1.05 9.01 1.69
N GLY A 40 -0.54 7.89 2.18
CA GLY A 40 -1.11 7.17 3.30
C GLY A 40 -0.07 6.48 4.17
N TYR A 41 -0.55 5.93 5.27
CA TYR A 41 0.23 5.13 6.20
C TYR A 41 -0.52 3.84 6.53
N THR A 42 0.18 2.71 6.45
CA THR A 42 -0.36 1.38 6.74
C THR A 42 0.61 0.64 7.67
N PRO A 43 0.25 0.40 8.94
CA PRO A 43 0.93 -0.58 9.76
C PRO A 43 0.45 -1.96 9.32
N ASP A 44 1.24 -2.64 8.49
CA ASP A 44 0.83 -3.90 7.87
C ASP A 44 1.52 -5.10 8.52
N LEU A 45 0.76 -6.18 8.72
CA LEU A 45 1.31 -7.48 9.10
C LEU A 45 1.67 -8.18 7.81
N ASN A 46 2.96 -8.33 7.52
CA ASN A 46 3.38 -8.99 6.30
C ASN A 46 2.88 -10.44 6.28
N PRO A 47 1.92 -10.79 5.40
CA PRO A 47 1.35 -12.13 5.37
C PRO A 47 2.38 -13.19 4.95
N GLN A 48 3.47 -12.78 4.30
CA GLN A 48 4.53 -13.68 3.84
C GLN A 48 5.64 -13.90 4.89
N GLN A 49 5.91 -12.94 5.77
CA GLN A 49 7.10 -12.99 6.64
C GLN A 49 6.85 -12.76 8.14
N LYS A 50 5.58 -12.78 8.60
CA LYS A 50 5.18 -12.77 10.03
C LYS A 50 5.75 -11.61 10.88
N PHE A 51 6.15 -10.49 10.28
CA PHE A 51 6.53 -9.28 10.99
C PHE A 51 5.54 -8.14 10.74
N LYS A 52 5.56 -7.14 11.62
CA LYS A 52 4.85 -5.88 11.40
C LYS A 52 5.77 -4.91 10.65
N ALA A 53 5.22 -4.16 9.72
CA ALA A 53 5.94 -3.11 9.04
C ALA A 53 5.11 -1.82 9.05
N SER A 54 5.76 -0.73 9.41
CA SER A 54 5.20 0.61 9.37
C SER A 54 5.48 1.20 7.98
N LEU A 55 4.47 1.19 7.09
CA LEU A 55 4.61 1.55 5.69
C LEU A 55 4.01 2.93 5.41
N ILE A 56 4.82 3.83 4.84
CA ILE A 56 4.34 5.02 4.14
C ILE A 56 4.07 4.62 2.69
N MET A 57 2.91 4.98 2.17
CA MET A 57 2.49 4.65 0.81
C MET A 57 2.17 5.88 -0.02
N LEU A 58 2.64 5.86 -1.27
CA LEU A 58 2.31 6.82 -2.29
C LEU A 58 1.66 6.09 -3.45
N THR A 59 0.42 6.46 -3.77
CA THR A 59 -0.32 5.91 -4.90
C THR A 59 -0.58 7.00 -5.92
N VAL A 60 -0.21 6.72 -7.17
CA VAL A 60 -0.53 7.56 -8.32
C VAL A 60 -1.24 6.69 -9.35
N LEU A 61 -2.51 6.97 -9.57
CA LEU A 61 -3.41 6.19 -10.42
C LEU A 61 -3.44 4.71 -9.98
N TRP A 62 -2.90 3.82 -10.82
CA TRP A 62 -2.85 2.38 -10.61
C TRP A 62 -1.56 1.91 -9.93
N PHE A 63 -0.57 2.78 -9.77
CA PHE A 63 0.75 2.44 -9.24
C PHE A 63 0.86 2.86 -7.78
N THR A 64 1.41 1.98 -6.95
CA THR A 64 1.66 2.23 -5.53
C THR A 64 3.11 1.94 -5.19
N ILE A 65 3.78 2.87 -4.53
CA ILE A 65 5.10 2.68 -3.94
C ILE A 65 4.92 2.72 -2.42
N ARG A 66 5.60 1.82 -1.71
CA ARG A 66 5.59 1.73 -0.26
C ARG A 66 7.01 1.73 0.26
N LEU A 67 7.27 2.50 1.29
CA LEU A 67 8.55 2.55 2.00
C LEU A 67 8.25 2.39 3.48
N GLY A 68 9.00 1.56 4.18
CA GLY A 68 8.75 1.38 5.60
C GLY A 68 9.87 0.73 6.36
N VAL A 69 9.61 0.59 7.65
CA VAL A 69 10.50 -0.02 8.62
C VAL A 69 9.80 -1.25 9.23
N ILE A 70 10.54 -2.34 9.36
CA ILE A 70 10.11 -3.58 9.98
C ILE A 70 10.24 -3.43 11.49
N ASP A 71 9.12 -3.61 12.18
CA ASP A 71 9.03 -3.70 13.63
C ASP A 71 9.07 -5.19 14.02
N TRP A 72 10.13 -5.57 14.74
CA TRP A 72 10.41 -6.92 15.23
C TRP A 72 9.60 -7.23 16.49
#